data_AF-A0AAV5M4W5-F1
#
_entry.id   AF-A0AAV5M4W5-F1
#
_cell.length_a   1.000
_cell.length_b   1.000
_cell.length_c   1.000
_cell.angle_alpha   90.00
_cell.angle_beta   90.00
_cell.angle_gamma   90.00
#
_symmetry.space_group_name_H-M   'P 1'
#
loop_
_entity.id
_entity.type
_entity.pdbx_description
1 polymer ?
#
loop_
_entity_poly.entity_id
_entity_poly.type
_entity_poly.pdbx_seq_one_letter_code
_entity_poly.pdbx_strand_id
1 'polypeptide(L)'
;MTQISVFQLVSYCTCGILAGIVGGLLGLGGGFIMGPLFLELGIPPQVASATATFGMTFSSSMSVVEYYLLKRFPVPYALFFTVVATVAAFIGQHIVRKFTIMFGRASLIIFILAFTIFVSAISLGGVGISNMIGKIHRGEYMGFENLCNYDA
;
A
#
# COMPACT_ATOMS: atom_id res chain seq x y z
N MET A 1 -13.93 28.10 5.68
CA MET A 1 -14.40 28.02 4.28
C MET A 1 -13.16 27.97 3.41
N THR A 2 -12.66 26.76 3.14
CA THR A 2 -11.33 26.53 2.56
C THR A 2 -11.35 26.79 1.05
N GLN A 3 -10.69 27.86 0.62
CA GLN A 3 -10.34 28.13 -0.78
C GLN A 3 -9.29 27.10 -1.23
N ILE A 4 -9.70 25.86 -1.47
CA ILE A 4 -8.83 24.87 -2.12
C ILE A 4 -8.71 25.33 -3.58
N SER A 5 -7.56 25.89 -3.92
CA SER A 5 -7.30 26.33 -5.29
C SER A 5 -7.39 25.11 -6.21
N VAL A 6 -8.04 25.24 -7.37
CA VAL A 6 -8.23 24.14 -8.34
C VAL A 6 -6.89 23.47 -8.67
N PHE A 7 -5.81 24.25 -8.67
CA PHE A 7 -4.44 23.77 -8.84
C PHE A 7 -3.97 22.80 -7.75
N GLN A 8 -4.28 23.05 -6.47
CA GLN A 8 -3.96 22.13 -5.39
C GLN A 8 -4.77 20.85 -5.50
N LEU A 9 -6.06 20.94 -5.86
CA LEU A 9 -6.90 19.76 -6.04
C LEU A 9 -6.38 18.86 -7.17
N VAL A 10 -5.98 19.45 -8.30
CA VAL A 10 -5.38 18.72 -9.43
C VAL A 10 -4.05 18.07 -9.02
N SER A 11 -3.21 18.78 -8.27
CA SER A 11 -1.95 18.22 -7.75
C SER A 11 -2.18 17.02 -6.83
N TYR A 12 -3.09 17.13 -5.86
CA TYR A 12 -3.43 16.03 -4.96
C TYR A 12 -4.05 14.84 -5.69
N CYS A 13 -4.90 15.09 -6.69
CA CYS A 13 -5.51 14.02 -7.48
C CYS A 13 -4.45 13.27 -8.32
N THR A 14 -3.52 14.01 -8.94
CA THR A 14 -2.43 13.42 -9.74
C THR A 14 -1.46 12.63 -8.86
N CYS A 15 -1.07 13.17 -7.71
CA CYS A 15 -0.28 12.45 -6.71
C CYS A 15 -1.03 11.22 -6.18
N GLY A 16 -2.33 11.32 -5.92
CA GLY A 16 -3.16 10.20 -5.48
C GLY A 16 -3.26 9.08 -6.50
N ILE A 17 -3.38 9.41 -7.79
CA ILE A 17 -3.37 8.44 -8.89
C ILE A 17 -2.00 7.78 -9.01
N LEU A 18 -0.92 8.56 -9.06
CA LEU A 18 0.45 8.04 -9.15
C LEU A 18 0.78 7.13 -7.96
N ALA A 19 0.50 7.60 -6.75
CA ALA A 19 0.67 6.81 -5.55
C ALA A 19 -0.21 5.56 -5.62
N GLY A 20 -1.47 5.67 -6.04
CA GLY A 20 -2.40 4.54 -6.15
C GLY A 20 -1.92 3.47 -7.12
N ILE A 21 -1.37 3.87 -8.27
CA ILE A 21 -0.72 2.97 -9.24
C ILE A 21 0.46 2.27 -8.58
N VAL A 22 1.35 3.02 -7.92
CA VAL A 22 2.52 2.45 -7.24
C VAL A 22 2.10 1.51 -6.11
N GLY A 23 1.15 1.89 -5.27
CA GLY A 23 0.61 1.08 -4.18
C GLY A 23 -0.15 -0.17 -4.65
N GLY A 24 -0.82 -0.08 -5.80
CA GLY A 24 -1.46 -1.20 -6.48
C GLY A 24 -0.44 -2.18 -7.06
N LEU A 25 0.62 -1.69 -7.72
CA LEU A 25 1.74 -2.52 -8.20
C LEU A 25 2.48 -3.22 -7.07
N LEU A 26 2.59 -2.56 -5.91
CA LEU A 26 3.17 -3.15 -4.69
C LEU A 26 2.22 -4.13 -3.99
N GLY A 27 0.97 -4.25 -4.43
CA GLY A 27 -0.01 -5.18 -3.85
C GLY A 27 -0.46 -4.83 -2.43
N LEU A 28 -0.21 -3.60 -1.97
CA LEU A 28 -0.50 -3.19 -0.58
C LEU A 28 -1.99 -2.87 -0.35
N GLY A 29 -2.77 -2.69 -1.42
CA GLY A 29 -4.13 -2.15 -1.35
C GLY A 29 -4.07 -0.68 -0.93
N GLY A 30 -4.52 0.26 -1.77
CA GLY A 30 -4.23 1.70 -1.68
C GLY A 30 -4.60 2.47 -0.38
N GLY A 31 -4.99 1.82 0.71
CA GLY A 31 -5.28 2.46 2.00
C GLY A 31 -4.07 3.11 2.66
N PHE A 32 -2.86 2.69 2.31
CA PHE A 32 -1.62 3.39 2.72
C PHE A 32 -1.59 4.86 2.27
N ILE A 33 -2.22 5.16 1.13
CA ILE A 33 -2.22 6.51 0.52
C ILE A 33 -3.47 7.27 0.92
N MET A 34 -4.60 6.59 1.05
CA MET A 34 -5.84 7.19 1.53
C MET A 34 -5.71 7.72 2.96
N GLY A 35 -4.89 7.09 3.81
CA GLY A 35 -4.60 7.53 5.17
C GLY A 35 -4.10 8.98 5.26
N PRO A 36 -2.92 9.33 4.71
CA PRO A 36 -2.41 10.69 4.71
C PRO A 36 -3.29 11.67 3.92
N LEU A 37 -3.87 11.25 2.79
CA LEU A 37 -4.75 12.08 1.97
C LEU A 37 -5.98 12.58 2.74
N PHE A 38 -6.64 11.70 3.50
CA PHE A 38 -7.78 12.11 4.33
C PHE A 38 -7.38 13.01 5.51
N LEU A 39 -6.14 12.87 5.99
CA LEU A 39 -5.61 13.69 7.07
C LEU A 39 -5.29 15.12 6.58
N GLU A 40 -4.79 15.26 5.34
CA GLU A 40 -4.62 16.56 4.67
C GLU A 40 -5.96 17.26 4.36
N LEU A 41 -7.01 16.48 4.11
CA LEU A 41 -8.38 16.98 3.92
C LEU A 41 -9.06 17.40 5.24
N GLY A 42 -8.40 17.21 6.39
CA GLY A 42 -8.93 17.59 7.71
C GLY A 42 -10.06 16.69 8.23
N ILE A 43 -10.25 15.51 7.64
CA ILE A 43 -11.29 14.55 8.01
C ILE A 43 -10.88 13.82 9.29
N PRO A 44 -11.81 13.55 10.24
CA PRO A 44 -11.47 12.83 11.45
C PRO A 44 -10.86 11.46 11.10
N PRO A 45 -9.72 11.07 11.71
CA PRO A 45 -8.98 9.87 11.32
C PRO A 45 -9.79 8.58 11.51
N GLN A 46 -10.78 8.59 12.40
CA GLN A 46 -11.64 7.45 12.67
C GLN A 46 -12.58 7.10 11.50
N VAL A 47 -13.16 8.11 10.84
CA VAL A 47 -13.98 7.89 9.63
C VAL A 47 -13.12 7.65 8.40
N ALA A 48 -11.99 8.36 8.28
CA ALA A 48 -11.02 8.12 7.20
C ALA A 48 -10.52 6.67 7.19
N SER A 49 -10.17 6.13 8.35
CA SER A 49 -9.72 4.73 8.50
C SER A 49 -10.81 3.72 8.13
N ALA A 50 -12.06 3.97 8.51
CA ALA A 50 -13.18 3.10 8.16
C ALA A 50 -13.39 3.05 6.64
N THR A 51 -13.42 4.21 5.98
CA THR A 51 -13.57 4.32 4.52
C THR A 51 -12.42 3.65 3.77
N ALA A 52 -11.17 3.89 4.19
CA ALA A 52 -10.00 3.29 3.58
C ALA A 52 -10.01 1.76 3.71
N THR A 53 -10.40 1.24 4.88
CA THR A 53 -10.49 -0.21 5.12
C THR A 53 -11.58 -0.83 4.24
N PHE A 54 -12.74 -0.18 4.12
CA PHE A 54 -13.80 -0.64 3.23
C PHE A 54 -13.34 -0.70 1.77
N GLY A 55 -12.71 0.38 1.27
CA GLY A 55 -12.16 0.40 -0.08
C GLY A 55 -11.09 -0.67 -0.32
N MET A 56 -10.20 -0.89 0.65
CA MET A 56 -9.20 -1.96 0.59
C MET A 56 -9.85 -3.34 0.51
N THR A 57 -10.84 -3.64 1.36
CA THR A 57 -11.52 -4.95 1.32
C THR A 57 -12.19 -5.23 -0.02
N PHE A 58 -12.81 -4.21 -0.62
CA PHE A 58 -13.43 -4.33 -1.93
C PHE A 58 -12.39 -4.58 -3.03
N SER A 59 -11.32 -3.78 -3.08
CA SER A 59 -10.24 -3.96 -4.04
C SER A 59 -9.54 -5.31 -3.92
N SER A 60 -9.23 -5.76 -2.69
CA SER A 60 -8.61 -7.07 -2.45
C SER A 60 -9.52 -8.22 -2.88
N SER A 61 -10.83 -8.12 -2.64
CA SER A 61 -11.78 -9.16 -3.08
C SER A 61 -11.81 -9.29 -4.61
N MET A 62 -11.77 -8.16 -5.33
CA MET A 62 -11.69 -8.14 -6.78
C MET A 62 -10.39 -8.79 -7.29
N SER A 63 -9.25 -8.49 -6.66
CA SER A 63 -7.97 -9.12 -7.01
C SER A 63 -7.99 -10.63 -6.79
N VAL A 64 -8.58 -11.12 -5.70
CA VAL A 64 -8.70 -12.57 -5.46
C VAL A 64 -9.52 -13.25 -6.56
N VAL A 65 -10.62 -12.63 -6.99
CA VAL A 65 -11.45 -13.15 -8.09
C VAL A 65 -10.68 -13.20 -9.40
N GLU A 66 -9.93 -12.14 -9.73
CA GLU A 66 -9.08 -12.09 -10.92
C GLU A 66 -8.03 -13.20 -10.92
N TYR A 67 -7.29 -13.34 -9.82
CA TYR A 67 -6.27 -14.38 -9.68
C TYR A 67 -6.85 -15.80 -9.73
N TYR A 68 -8.07 -15.98 -9.23
CA TYR A 68 -8.79 -17.25 -9.31
C TYR A 68 -9.17 -17.59 -10.77
N LEU A 69 -9.65 -16.59 -11.53
CA LEU A 69 -10.00 -16.74 -12.96
C LEU A 69 -8.78 -17.09 -13.82
N LEU A 70 -7.60 -16.57 -13.50
CA LEU A 70 -6.35 -16.85 -14.21
C LEU A 70 -5.80 -18.29 -13.98
N LYS A 71 -6.45 -19.12 -13.14
CA LYS A 71 -6.09 -20.53 -12.85
C LYS A 71 -4.63 -20.79 -12.43
N ARG A 72 -3.86 -19.75 -12.08
CA ARG A 72 -2.47 -19.84 -11.61
C ARG A 72 -2.32 -20.01 -10.10
N PHE A 73 -3.38 -20.41 -9.40
CA PHE A 73 -3.44 -20.31 -7.95
C PHE A 73 -3.11 -21.64 -7.24
N PRO A 74 -1.93 -21.78 -6.60
CA PRO A 74 -1.70 -22.87 -5.66
C PRO A 74 -2.51 -22.58 -4.38
N VAL A 75 -3.75 -23.06 -4.38
CA VAL A 75 -4.73 -22.94 -3.28
C VAL A 75 -4.15 -23.19 -1.87
N PRO A 76 -3.29 -24.19 -1.62
CA PRO A 76 -2.80 -24.44 -0.25
C PRO A 76 -1.92 -23.31 0.31
N TYR A 77 -1.09 -22.68 -0.52
CA TYR A 77 -0.23 -21.58 -0.08
C TYR A 77 -1.05 -20.32 0.23
N ALA A 78 -2.05 -20.02 -0.60
CA ALA A 78 -2.91 -18.87 -0.40
C ALA A 78 -3.71 -18.96 0.91
N LEU A 79 -4.22 -20.15 1.23
CA LEU A 79 -4.95 -20.40 2.47
C LEU A 79 -4.05 -20.22 3.69
N PHE A 80 -2.81 -20.74 3.64
CA PHE A 80 -1.83 -20.55 4.69
C PHE A 80 -1.51 -19.06 4.93
N PHE A 81 -1.22 -18.30 3.87
CA PHE A 81 -0.95 -16.87 3.98
C PHE A 81 -2.16 -16.08 4.49
N THR A 82 -3.38 -16.46 4.09
CA THR A 82 -4.61 -15.80 4.56
C THR A 82 -4.80 -16.00 6.06
N VAL A 83 -4.55 -17.21 6.59
CA VAL A 83 -4.64 -17.48 8.02
C VAL A 83 -3.59 -16.66 8.79
N VAL A 84 -2.33 -16.70 8.35
CA VAL A 84 -1.24 -15.94 8.98
C VAL A 84 -1.52 -14.44 8.96
N ALA A 85 -1.96 -13.90 7.82
CA ALA A 85 -2.29 -12.49 7.67
C ALA A 85 -3.47 -12.08 8.55
N THR A 86 -4.51 -12.92 8.67
CA THR A 86 -5.67 -12.65 9.51
C THR A 86 -5.28 -12.58 10.98
N VAL A 87 -4.47 -13.53 11.46
CA VAL A 87 -3.98 -13.56 12.85
C VAL A 87 -3.11 -12.32 13.13
N ALA A 88 -2.18 -12.00 12.23
CA ALA A 88 -1.33 -10.82 12.36
C ALA A 88 -2.14 -9.52 12.36
N ALA A 89 -3.13 -9.38 11.47
CA ALA A 89 -4.01 -8.22 11.40
C ALA A 89 -4.84 -8.06 12.68
N PHE A 90 -5.39 -9.15 13.21
CA PHE A 90 -6.19 -9.11 14.43
C PHE A 90 -5.35 -8.66 15.64
N ILE A 91 -4.15 -9.22 15.81
CA ILE A 91 -3.21 -8.85 16.86
C ILE A 91 -2.77 -7.39 16.70
N GLY A 92 -2.40 -6.98 15.48
CA GLY A 92 -1.98 -5.62 15.16
C GLY A 92 -3.07 -4.59 15.44
N GLN A 93 -4.30 -4.83 14.97
CA GLN A 93 -5.43 -3.95 15.23
C GLN A 93 -5.75 -3.85 16.73
N HIS A 94 -5.65 -4.96 17.47
CA HIS A 94 -5.93 -4.93 18.89
C HIS A 94 -4.91 -4.10 19.67
N ILE A 95 -3.62 -4.23 19.32
CA ILE A 95 -2.52 -3.44 19.89
C ILE A 95 -2.70 -1.96 19.55
N VAL A 96 -2.92 -1.63 18.28
CA VAL A 96 -3.08 -0.25 17.81
C VAL A 96 -4.30 0.41 18.46
N ARG A 97 -5.43 -0.29 18.53
CA ARG A 97 -6.64 0.22 19.21
C ARG A 97 -6.37 0.50 20.69
N LYS A 98 -5.68 -0.40 21.40
CA LYS A 98 -5.32 -0.21 22.81
C LYS A 98 -4.40 0.99 23.00
N PHE A 99 -3.41 1.17 22.12
CA PHE A 99 -2.51 2.33 22.13
C PHE A 99 -3.25 3.64 21.87
N THR A 100 -4.14 3.68 20.89
CA THR A 100 -4.93 4.87 20.58
C THR A 100 -5.82 5.30 21.75
N ILE A 101 -6.45 4.35 22.45
CA ILE A 101 -7.30 4.65 23.61
C ILE A 101 -6.49 5.16 24.81
N MET A 102 -5.30 4.61 25.07
CA MET A 102 -4.49 5.06 26.21
C MET A 102 -3.94 6.49 26.05
N PHE A 103 -3.63 6.91 24.83
CA PHE A 103 -2.95 8.19 24.59
C PHE A 103 -3.86 9.31 24.03
N GLY A 104 -4.99 8.99 23.41
CA GLY A 104 -6.09 9.92 23.10
C GLY A 104 -5.76 11.16 22.24
N ARG A 105 -4.53 11.28 21.70
CA ARG A 105 -4.05 12.46 20.97
C ARG A 105 -3.91 12.19 19.47
N ALA A 106 -4.43 13.12 18.66
CA ALA A 106 -4.35 13.06 17.19
C ALA A 106 -2.89 12.96 16.65
N SER A 107 -1.91 13.50 17.39
CA SER A 107 -0.49 13.44 17.03
C SER A 107 0.05 12.00 16.92
N LEU A 108 -0.52 11.06 17.68
CA LEU A 108 -0.03 9.68 17.72
C LEU A 108 -0.49 8.88 16.49
N ILE A 109 -1.65 9.20 15.92
CA ILE A 109 -2.13 8.59 14.68
C ILE A 109 -1.20 8.96 13.52
N ILE A 110 -0.80 10.23 13.44
CA ILE A 110 0.15 10.73 12.45
C ILE A 110 1.52 10.04 12.64
N PHE A 111 1.97 9.89 13.88
CA PHE A 111 3.22 9.21 14.19
C PHE A 111 3.20 7.73 13.78
N ILE A 112 2.11 7.00 14.06
CA ILE A 112 1.94 5.61 13.63
C ILE A 112 1.95 5.52 12.10
N LEU A 113 1.20 6.39 11.40
CA LEU A 113 1.17 6.41 9.94
C LEU A 113 2.55 6.70 9.35
N ALA A 114 3.27 7.69 9.88
CA ALA A 114 4.62 8.02 9.44
C ALA A 114 5.59 6.85 9.67
N PHE A 115 5.49 6.19 10.83
CA PHE A 115 6.32 5.04 11.15
C PHE A 115 6.05 3.86 10.21
N THR A 116 4.79 3.53 9.93
CA THR A 116 4.45 2.44 9.00
C THR A 116 4.90 2.76 7.58
N ILE A 117 4.79 4.03 7.14
CA ILE A 117 5.32 4.50 5.85
C ILE A 117 6.83 4.29 5.77
N PHE A 118 7.56 4.71 6.81
CA PHE A 118 9.00 4.60 6.85
C PHE A 118 9.48 3.15 6.82
N VAL A 119 8.89 2.29 7.66
CA VAL A 119 9.23 0.86 7.71
C VAL A 119 8.94 0.19 6.37
N SER A 120 7.79 0.49 5.75
CA SER A 120 7.42 -0.09 4.44
C SER A 120 8.41 0.33 3.34
N ALA A 121 8.79 1.61 3.31
CA ALA A 121 9.75 2.15 2.35
C ALA A 121 11.13 1.48 2.50
N ILE A 122 11.61 1.29 3.73
CA ILE A 122 12.89 0.62 3.99
C ILE A 122 12.84 -0.85 3.58
N SER A 123 11.80 -1.59 3.98
CA SER A 123 11.71 -3.02 3.64
C SER A 123 11.60 -3.25 2.13
N LEU A 124 10.75 -2.49 1.43
CA LEU A 124 10.58 -2.63 -0.02
C LEU A 124 11.82 -2.16 -0.77
N GLY A 125 12.40 -1.03 -0.37
CA GLY A 125 13.65 -0.54 -0.94
C GLY A 125 14.80 -1.53 -0.75
N GLY A 126 14.95 -2.06 0.46
CA GLY A 126 15.99 -3.04 0.80
C GLY A 126 15.85 -4.35 0.03
N VAL A 127 14.64 -4.91 -0.06
CA VAL A 127 14.37 -6.14 -0.84
C VAL A 127 14.57 -5.89 -2.33
N GLY A 128 14.12 -4.74 -2.85
CA GLY A 128 14.29 -4.36 -4.25
C GLY A 128 15.77 -4.26 -4.65
N ILE A 129 16.57 -3.55 -3.85
CA ILE A 129 18.01 -3.39 -4.07
C ILE A 129 18.72 -4.74 -3.97
N SER A 130 18.40 -5.55 -2.95
CA SER A 130 19.00 -6.88 -2.77
C SER A 130 18.71 -7.81 -3.95
N ASN A 131 17.48 -7.79 -4.45
CA ASN A 131 17.08 -8.56 -5.62
C ASN A 131 17.75 -8.06 -6.91
N MET A 132 17.90 -6.75 -7.07
CA MET A 132 18.57 -6.14 -8.23
C MET A 132 20.05 -6.52 -8.29
N ILE A 133 20.77 -6.43 -7.17
CA ILE A 133 22.18 -6.82 -7.08
C ILE A 133 22.35 -8.33 -7.37
N GLY A 134 21.43 -9.15 -6.85
CA GLY A 134 21.41 -10.60 -7.11
C GLY A 134 21.12 -10.96 -8.58
N LYS A 135 20.40 -10.12 -9.33
CA LYS A 135 20.18 -10.27 -10.77
C LYS A 135 21.40 -9.82 -11.59
N ILE A 136 22.06 -8.74 -11.18
CA ILE A 136 23.30 -8.24 -11.81
C ILE A 136 24.42 -9.29 -11.72
N HIS A 137 24.62 -9.90 -10.54
CA HIS A 137 25.69 -10.89 -10.36
C HIS A 137 25.44 -12.21 -11.11
N ARG A 138 24.18 -12.52 -11.45
CA ARG A 138 23.82 -13.70 -12.25
C ARG A 138 23.82 -13.43 -13.76
N GLY A 139 24.10 -12.20 -14.18
CA GLY A 139 24.07 -11.81 -15.59
C GLY A 139 22.69 -11.96 -16.23
N GLU A 140 21.61 -11.97 -15.43
CA GLU A 140 20.25 -12.15 -15.94
C GLU A 140 19.67 -10.83 -16.47
N TYR A 141 18.83 -10.97 -17.50
CA TYR A 141 18.16 -9.85 -18.16
C TYR A 141 17.34 -9.03 -17.16
N MET A 142 17.69 -7.75 -17.00
CA MET A 142 17.11 -6.84 -15.99
C MET A 142 15.71 -6.32 -16.37
N GLY A 143 15.08 -6.89 -17.40
CA GLY A 143 13.77 -6.48 -17.92
C GLY A 143 13.82 -5.23 -18.82
N PHE A 144 15.01 -4.68 -19.08
CA PHE A 144 15.20 -3.70 -20.14
C PHE A 144 15.42 -4.44 -21.45
N GLU A 145 14.41 -4.40 -22.33
CA GLU A 145 14.56 -4.82 -23.71
C GLU A 145 15.71 -4.03 -24.35
N ASN A 146 16.53 -4.71 -25.18
CA ASN A 146 17.66 -4.08 -25.83
C ASN A 146 17.15 -2.93 -26.71
N LEU A 147 17.41 -1.69 -26.28
CA LEU A 147 17.21 -0.47 -27.07
C LEU A 147 17.92 -0.54 -28.45
N CYS A 148 18.91 -1.42 -28.58
CA CYS A 148 19.66 -1.67 -29.82
C CYS A 148 18.98 -2.66 -30.79
N ASN A 149 17.78 -3.17 -30.50
CA ASN A 149 16.97 -3.95 -31.46
C ASN A 149 15.66 -3.23 -31.82
N TYR A 150 15.70 -1.90 -31.87
CA TYR A 150 14.63 -1.06 -32.42
C TYR A 150 15.06 -0.54 -33.79
N ASP A 151 15.43 -1.46 -34.68
CA ASP A 151 15.68 -1.20 -36.11
C ASP A 151 15.18 -2.41 -36.91
N ALA A 152 13.88 -2.38 -37.26
CA ALA A 152 13.24 -2.91 -38.47
C ALA A 152 11.71 -2.99 -38.29
#